data_AF-A0LQE0-F1
#
_entry.id   AF-A0LQE0-F1
#
_cell.length_a   1.000
_cell.length_b   1.000
_cell.length_c   1.000
_cell.angle_alpha   90.00
_cell.angle_beta   90.00
_cell.angle_gamma   90.00
#
_symmetry.space_group_name_H-M   'P 1'
#
loop_
_entity.id
_entity.type
_entity.pdbx_description
1 polymer ?
#
loop_
_entity_poly.entity_id
_entity_poly.type
_entity_poly.pdbx_seq_one_letter_code
_entity_poly.pdbx_strand_id
1 'polypeptide(L)'
;MKGGSRMENERIRTGISHAVHISTNTATGCRHCRFSIDGKRFEESVNHYVEEHGYKVLHIVTETDRDSPGQLRRYSLAVVGK
;
A
#
# COMPACT_ATOMS: atom_id res chain seq x y z
N MET A 1 32.08 6.86 -0.43
CA MET A 1 31.15 6.93 0.71
C MET A 1 29.83 6.32 0.25
N LYS A 2 29.43 5.17 0.81
CA LYS A 2 28.23 4.42 0.38
C LYS A 2 27.00 4.96 1.12
N GLY A 3 26.16 5.73 0.43
CA GLY A 3 24.84 6.13 0.90
C GLY A 3 23.78 5.14 0.41
N GLY A 4 23.78 3.93 0.97
CA GLY A 4 22.70 2.97 0.75
C GLY A 4 21.52 3.36 1.65
N SER A 5 20.47 3.89 1.04
CA SER A 5 19.24 4.34 1.69
C SER A 5 18.67 3.28 2.63
N ARG A 6 18.40 3.71 3.87
CA ARG A 6 17.88 2.93 5.02
C ARG A 6 16.73 1.96 4.68
N MET A 7 15.90 2.27 3.66
CA MET A 7 14.81 1.42 3.19
C MET A 7 15.23 0.14 2.42
N GLU A 8 16.43 0.10 1.85
CA GLU A 8 16.91 -1.07 1.08
C GLU A 8 17.41 -2.20 2.00
N ASN A 9 17.94 -1.84 3.17
CA ASN A 9 18.47 -2.80 4.16
C ASN A 9 17.38 -3.50 5.01
N GLU A 10 16.17 -2.95 5.11
CA GLU A 10 15.07 -3.57 5.87
C GLU A 10 14.32 -4.66 5.09
N ARG A 11 14.31 -4.59 3.75
CA ARG A 11 13.67 -5.62 2.89
C ARG A 11 14.27 -7.01 3.06
N ILE A 12 15.56 -7.08 3.40
CA ILE A 12 16.30 -8.34 3.53
C ILE A 12 15.93 -9.10 4.82
N ARG A 13 15.40 -8.43 5.86
CA ARG A 13 15.14 -9.05 7.16
C ARG A 13 13.73 -9.63 7.33
N THR A 14 12.77 -9.24 6.51
CA THR A 14 11.35 -9.69 6.62
C THR A 14 10.97 -10.77 5.63
N GLY A 15 11.85 -11.12 4.68
CA GLY A 15 11.54 -12.04 3.59
C GLY A 15 10.59 -11.46 2.54
N ILE A 16 10.37 -10.13 2.54
CA ILE A 16 9.44 -9.44 1.65
C ILE A 16 10.21 -8.77 0.53
N SER A 17 10.09 -9.33 -0.66
CA SER A 17 10.74 -8.88 -1.88
C SER A 17 10.03 -7.67 -2.51
N HIS A 18 8.70 -7.61 -2.36
CA HIS A 18 7.85 -6.60 -2.97
C HIS A 18 6.81 -6.10 -1.97
N ALA A 19 6.72 -4.77 -1.82
CA ALA A 19 5.67 -4.12 -1.04
C ALA A 19 4.82 -3.20 -1.94
N VAL A 20 3.51 -3.21 -1.72
CA VAL A 20 2.54 -2.34 -2.39
C VAL A 20 1.73 -1.59 -1.34
N HIS A 21 1.59 -0.28 -1.54
CA HIS A 21 0.76 0.59 -0.73
C HIS A 21 -0.55 0.84 -1.48
N ILE A 22 -1.66 0.58 -0.82
CA ILE A 22 -3.01 0.82 -1.32
C ILE A 22 -3.63 1.83 -0.37
N SER A 23 -4.22 2.90 -0.89
CA SER A 23 -4.86 3.91 -0.04
C SER A 23 -6.18 4.40 -0.63
N THR A 24 -7.09 4.85 0.23
CA THR A 24 -8.40 5.35 -0.22
C THR A 24 -8.33 6.69 -0.97
N ASN A 25 -7.18 7.36 -0.94
CA ASN A 25 -6.96 8.66 -1.56
C ASN A 25 -6.08 8.62 -2.83
N THR A 26 -5.59 7.45 -3.24
CA THR A 26 -4.84 7.29 -4.48
C THR A 26 -5.46 6.22 -5.37
N ALA A 27 -5.44 6.46 -6.67
CA ALA A 27 -5.80 5.47 -7.67
C ALA A 27 -4.53 5.10 -8.45
N THR A 28 -4.35 3.80 -8.70
CA THR A 28 -3.19 3.28 -9.42
C THR A 28 -3.54 2.00 -10.18
N GLY A 29 -2.64 1.50 -11.00
CA GLY A 29 -2.77 0.19 -11.64
C GLY A 29 -2.18 -0.91 -10.77
N CYS A 30 -2.73 -2.12 -10.87
CA CYS A 30 -2.05 -3.31 -10.35
C CYS A 30 -0.70 -3.48 -11.04
N ARG A 31 0.32 -3.89 -10.28
CA ARG A 31 1.68 -4.11 -10.81
C ARG A 31 1.81 -5.38 -11.66
N HIS A 32 0.85 -6.29 -11.58
CA HIS A 32 0.92 -7.62 -12.20
C HIS A 32 -0.11 -7.82 -13.32
N CYS A 33 -1.17 -7.01 -13.37
CA CYS A 33 -2.23 -7.13 -14.37
C CYS A 33 -2.92 -5.79 -14.65
N ARG A 34 -3.93 -5.78 -15.51
CA ARG A 34 -4.68 -4.57 -15.90
C ARG A 34 -5.77 -4.15 -14.90
N PHE A 35 -5.84 -4.79 -13.73
CA PHE A 35 -6.80 -4.45 -12.70
C PHE A 35 -6.54 -3.04 -12.16
N SER A 36 -7.60 -2.25 -11.99
CA SER A 36 -7.51 -0.88 -11.46
C SER A 36 -7.60 -0.92 -9.93
N ILE A 37 -6.60 -0.36 -9.27
CA ILE A 37 -6.60 -0.15 -7.82
C ILE A 37 -7.24 1.20 -7.55
N ASP A 38 -8.43 1.17 -6.97
CA ASP A 38 -9.21 2.36 -6.66
C ASP A 38 -9.43 2.45 -5.16
N GLY A 39 -9.05 3.59 -4.59
CA GLY A 39 -9.29 3.90 -3.20
C GLY A 39 -10.76 3.88 -2.78
N LYS A 40 -11.72 4.05 -3.71
CA LYS A 40 -13.16 3.86 -3.43
C LYS A 40 -13.56 2.39 -3.30
N ARG A 41 -12.74 1.47 -3.80
CA ARG A 41 -12.91 0.01 -3.75
C ARG A 41 -11.73 -0.59 -2.99
N PHE A 42 -11.47 -0.03 -1.81
CA PHE A 42 -10.27 -0.31 -1.04
C PHE A 42 -10.16 -1.78 -0.64
N GLU A 43 -11.22 -2.38 -0.07
CA GLU A 43 -11.20 -3.79 0.33
C GLU A 43 -10.95 -4.70 -0.87
N GLU A 44 -11.64 -4.45 -1.98
CA GLU A 44 -11.49 -5.25 -3.19
C GLU A 44 -10.08 -5.12 -3.79
N SER A 45 -9.49 -3.92 -3.72
CA SER A 45 -8.12 -3.68 -4.17
C SER A 45 -7.09 -4.45 -3.32
N VAL A 46 -7.31 -4.52 -1.99
CA VAL A 46 -6.48 -5.32 -1.08
C VAL A 46 -6.65 -6.80 -1.37
N ASN A 47 -7.89 -7.27 -1.47
CA ASN A 47 -8.22 -8.66 -1.73
C ASN A 47 -7.66 -9.12 -3.08
N HIS A 48 -7.69 -8.28 -4.11
CA HIS A 48 -7.07 -8.57 -5.39
C HIS A 48 -5.58 -8.93 -5.25
N TYR A 49 -4.81 -8.20 -4.44
CA TYR A 49 -3.41 -8.54 -4.20
C TYR A 49 -3.23 -9.83 -3.39
N VAL A 50 -4.08 -10.07 -2.40
CA VAL A 50 -3.99 -11.23 -1.52
C VAL A 50 -4.38 -12.51 -2.25
N GLU A 51 -5.53 -12.51 -2.92
CA GLU A 51 -6.14 -13.69 -3.53
C GLU A 51 -5.53 -14.00 -4.90
N GLU A 52 -5.39 -13.00 -5.77
CA GLU A 52 -4.95 -13.24 -7.15
C GLU A 52 -3.42 -13.28 -7.31
N HIS A 53 -2.69 -12.55 -6.46
CA HIS A 53 -1.22 -12.43 -6.56
C HIS A 53 -0.46 -13.09 -5.41
N GLY A 54 -1.18 -13.65 -4.43
CA GLY A 54 -0.60 -14.35 -3.29
C GLY A 54 0.20 -13.46 -2.34
N TYR A 55 -0.15 -12.17 -2.26
CA TYR A 55 0.43 -11.26 -1.28
C TYR A 55 -0.15 -11.55 0.11
N LYS A 56 0.54 -11.08 1.15
CA LYS A 56 0.03 -11.08 2.53
C LYS A 56 -0.20 -9.65 2.98
N VAL A 57 -1.26 -9.44 3.75
CA VAL A 57 -1.47 -8.18 4.46
C VAL A 57 -0.41 -8.06 5.55
N LEU A 58 0.36 -6.98 5.51
CA LEU A 58 1.36 -6.67 6.54
C LEU A 58 0.80 -5.69 7.56
N HIS A 59 0.07 -4.68 7.07
CA HIS A 59 -0.44 -3.62 7.90
C HIS A 59 -1.69 -2.99 7.28
N ILE A 60 -2.67 -2.66 8.10
CA ILE A 60 -3.83 -1.85 7.72
C ILE A 60 -4.01 -0.77 8.79
N VAL A 61 -4.10 0.48 8.35
CA VAL A 61 -4.34 1.62 9.23
C VAL A 61 -5.44 2.50 8.68
N THR A 62 -6.06 3.25 9.58
CA THR A 62 -6.94 4.36 9.25
C THR A 62 -6.35 5.60 9.88
N GLU A 63 -6.04 6.58 9.06
CA GLU A 63 -5.47 7.85 9.49
C GLU A 63 -6.47 8.98 9.25
N THR A 64 -6.37 10.01 10.07
CA THR A 64 -7.13 11.25 9.90
C THR A 64 -6.12 12.38 9.78
N ASP A 65 -6.10 13.04 8.62
CA ASP A 65 -5.23 14.17 8.35
C ASP A 65 -6.06 15.43 8.11
N ARG A 66 -5.41 16.58 8.21
CA ARG A 66 -5.99 17.87 7.90
C ARG A 66 -5.48 18.31 6.53
N ASP A 67 -6.40 18.48 5.59
CA ASP A 67 -6.11 19.14 4.31
C ASP A 67 -5.74 20.63 4.55
N SER A 68 -5.09 21.28 3.57
CA SER A 68 -4.85 22.73 3.52
C SER A 68 -6.13 23.49 3.13
N PRO A 69 -7.21 23.32 3.91
CA PRO A 69 -7.93 24.43 4.56
C PRO A 69 -8.44 24.07 5.99
N GLY A 70 -7.86 23.05 6.63
CA GLY A 70 -8.23 22.58 7.97
C GLY A 70 -9.33 21.49 7.98
N GLN A 71 -9.78 21.02 6.82
CA GLN A 71 -10.78 19.94 6.75
C GLN A 71 -10.17 18.60 7.13
N LEU A 72 -10.85 17.88 8.04
CA LEU A 72 -10.47 16.52 8.42
C LEU A 72 -10.80 15.56 7.29
N ARG A 73 -9.78 14.89 6.75
CA ARG A 73 -9.93 13.78 5.82
C ARG A 73 -9.50 12.50 6.51
N ARG A 74 -10.37 11.50 6.46
CA ARG A 74 -10.04 10.14 6.87
C ARG A 74 -9.63 9.35 5.64
N TYR A 75 -8.53 8.63 5.73
CA TYR A 75 -8.13 7.68 4.71
C TYR A 75 -7.65 6.38 5.32
N SER A 76 -7.92 5.28 4.62
CA SER A 76 -7.42 3.96 4.97
C SER A 76 -6.21 3.65 4.10
N LEU A 77 -5.22 2.99 4.70
CA LEU A 77 -4.00 2.56 4.02
C LEU A 77 -3.72 1.11 4.36
N ALA A 78 -3.43 0.31 3.34
CA ALA A 78 -2.99 -1.07 3.45
C ALA A 78 -1.60 -1.22 2.84
N VAL A 79 -0.74 -1.95 3.55
CA VAL A 79 0.55 -2.41 3.06
C VAL A 79 0.46 -3.91 2.87
N VAL A 80 0.66 -4.37 1.64
CA VAL A 80 0.70 -5.78 1.28
C VAL A 80 2.09 -6.16 0.78
N GLY A 81 2.56 -7.36 1.11
CA GLY A 81 3.90 -7.83 0.78
C GLY A 81 3.97 -9.26 0.24
N LYS A 82 4.96 -9.52 -0.63
CA LYS A 82 5.32 -10.84 -1.13
C LYS A 82 6.83 -11.04 -1.18
#